data_AF-M7R9P4-F1
#
_entry.id   AF-M7R9P4-F1
#
_cell.length_a   1.000
_cell.length_b   1.000
_cell.length_c   1.000
_cell.angle_alpha   90.00
_cell.angle_beta   90.00
_cell.angle_gamma   90.00
#
_symmetry.space_group_name_H-M   'P 1'
#
loop_
_entity.id
_entity.type
_entity.pdbx_description
1 polymer ?
#
loop_
_entity_poly.entity_id
_entity_poly.type
_entity_poly.pdbx_seq_one_letter_code
_entity_poly.pdbx_strand_id
1 'polypeptide(L)'
;RHIFVPVRIANAMNGKKAFAPRSAKIRITGLENYTRCGVALKLDLVANPGQLELERHAARSAAWLFVTKGCLKYSGDLVRVTQIINGGRNGIGDRRERFEKAKSVLV
;
A
#
# COMPACT_ATOMS: atom_id res chain seq x y z
N ARG A 1 17.78 -13.20 -4.33
CA ARG A 1 17.97 -12.20 -5.42
C ARG A 1 16.81 -11.23 -5.34
N HIS A 2 17.04 -10.08 -4.71
CA HIS A 2 16.01 -9.12 -4.34
C HIS A 2 15.56 -8.34 -5.58
N ILE A 3 14.32 -8.55 -6.03
CA ILE A 3 13.69 -7.63 -6.98
C ILE A 3 13.37 -6.36 -6.20
N PHE A 4 14.29 -5.42 -6.23
CA PHE A 4 14.08 -4.03 -5.84
C PHE A 4 13.76 -3.28 -7.12
N VAL A 5 12.47 -3.04 -7.40
CA VAL A 5 12.09 -2.05 -8.40
C VAL A 5 12.02 -0.71 -7.65
N PRO A 6 13.02 0.18 -7.78
CA PRO A 6 12.89 1.51 -7.23
C PRO A 6 11.78 2.23 -8.02
N VAL A 7 10.62 2.40 -7.37
CA VAL A 7 9.53 3.29 -7.81
C VAL A 7 10.02 4.74 -7.74
N ARG A 8 10.93 5.11 -8.63
CA ARG A 8 11.47 6.46 -8.78
C ARG A 8 11.85 6.84 -10.21
N ILE A 9 11.71 5.95 -11.20
CA ILE A 9 12.10 6.24 -12.59
C ILE A 9 10.94 5.89 -13.53
N ALA A 10 9.91 6.74 -13.57
CA ALA A 10 8.90 6.70 -14.64
C ALA A 10 8.24 8.08 -14.87
N ASN A 11 8.11 8.90 -13.83
CA ASN A 11 7.42 10.20 -13.94
C ASN A 11 8.26 11.37 -14.46
N ALA A 12 9.48 11.16 -14.96
CA ALA A 12 10.32 12.23 -15.48
C ALA A 12 10.15 12.50 -16.99
N MET A 13 9.44 11.66 -17.75
CA MET A 13 9.57 11.66 -19.22
C MET A 13 8.41 12.29 -20.01
N ASN A 14 7.43 12.98 -19.42
CA ASN A 14 6.32 13.47 -20.27
C ASN A 14 5.60 14.78 -19.94
N GLY A 15 6.20 15.70 -19.19
CA GLY A 15 5.87 17.14 -19.24
C GLY A 15 4.41 17.59 -18.95
N LYS A 16 3.48 16.68 -18.68
CA LYS A 16 2.11 16.98 -18.29
C LYS A 16 2.06 16.99 -16.78
N LYS A 17 1.57 18.09 -16.18
CA LYS A 17 1.31 18.19 -14.75
C LYS A 17 0.48 16.97 -14.32
N ALA A 18 1.16 15.97 -13.80
CA ALA A 18 0.52 14.79 -13.26
C ALA A 18 -0.24 15.26 -12.03
N PHE A 19 -1.57 15.14 -12.06
CA PHE A 19 -2.30 14.88 -10.83
C PHE A 19 -1.74 13.57 -10.28
N ALA A 20 -0.65 13.68 -9.51
CA ALA A 20 0.02 12.56 -8.91
C ALA A 20 -1.01 11.85 -8.03
N PRO A 21 -1.42 10.61 -8.34
CA PRO A 21 -2.34 9.89 -7.47
C PRO A 21 -1.66 9.80 -6.10
N ARG A 22 -2.25 10.46 -5.11
CA ARG A 22 -1.66 10.61 -3.78
C ARG A 22 -1.53 9.25 -3.12
N SER A 23 -0.30 8.74 -3.13
CA SER A 23 0.35 8.08 -1.98
C SER A 23 -0.39 6.85 -1.40
N ALA A 24 -0.43 5.73 -2.12
CA ALA A 24 -0.50 4.43 -1.45
C ALA A 24 0.81 4.22 -0.66
N LYS A 25 0.87 4.65 0.61
CA LYS A 25 2.04 4.45 1.51
C LYS A 25 2.28 2.98 1.87
N ILE A 26 1.36 2.08 1.49
CA ILE A 26 1.50 0.63 1.67
C ILE A 26 2.17 0.06 0.43
N ARG A 27 3.47 -0.19 0.53
CA ARG A 27 4.25 -0.83 -0.53
C ARG A 27 4.23 -2.35 -0.31
N ILE A 28 3.69 -3.08 -1.28
CA ILE A 28 3.90 -4.52 -1.36
C ILE A 28 5.32 -4.75 -1.88
N THR A 29 6.07 -5.59 -1.18
CA THR A 29 7.47 -5.91 -1.51
C THR A 29 7.69 -7.41 -1.47
N GLY A 30 8.61 -7.92 -2.29
CA GLY A 30 8.99 -9.33 -2.30
C GLY A 30 8.13 -10.21 -3.21
N LEU A 31 8.77 -11.15 -3.90
CA LEU A 31 8.16 -12.00 -4.93
C LEU A 31 6.91 -12.72 -4.44
N GLU A 32 6.95 -13.32 -3.24
CA GLU A 32 5.79 -14.04 -2.69
C GLU A 32 4.55 -13.14 -2.58
N ASN A 33 4.72 -11.90 -2.13
CA ASN A 33 3.60 -10.98 -1.99
C ASN A 33 3.07 -10.54 -3.37
N TYR A 34 3.94 -10.34 -4.36
CA TYR A 34 3.51 -10.05 -5.74
C TYR A 34 2.73 -11.22 -6.33
N THR A 35 3.18 -12.46 -6.14
CA THR A 35 2.47 -13.66 -6.60
C THR A 35 1.10 -13.79 -5.94
N ARG A 36 1.04 -13.74 -4.60
CA ARG A 36 -0.21 -13.94 -3.85
C ARG A 36 -1.21 -12.79 -4.06
N CYS A 37 -0.73 -11.55 -4.11
CA CYS A 37 -1.56 -10.39 -4.42
C CYS A 37 -2.07 -10.44 -5.85
N GLY A 38 -1.21 -10.83 -6.80
CA GLY A 38 -1.57 -10.97 -8.21
C GLY A 38 -2.70 -11.97 -8.39
N VAL A 39 -2.60 -13.14 -7.78
CA VAL A 39 -3.67 -14.15 -7.78
C VAL A 39 -4.97 -13.58 -7.19
N ALA A 40 -4.90 -12.93 -6.02
CA ALA A 40 -6.08 -12.38 -5.35
C ALA A 40 -6.76 -11.26 -6.15
N LEU A 41 -5.99 -10.47 -6.90
CA LEU A 41 -6.50 -9.35 -7.68
C LEU A 41 -6.81 -9.69 -9.14
N LYS A 42 -6.47 -10.91 -9.57
CA LYS A 42 -6.48 -11.36 -10.98
C LYS A 42 -5.59 -10.48 -11.86
N LEU A 43 -4.37 -10.22 -11.38
CA LEU A 43 -3.34 -9.41 -12.02
C LEU A 43 -2.05 -10.21 -12.12
N ASP A 44 -1.35 -10.13 -13.25
CA ASP A 44 0.00 -10.68 -13.35
C ASP A 44 1.04 -9.69 -12.86
N LEU A 45 1.13 -9.56 -11.54
CA LEU A 45 2.06 -8.65 -10.88
C LEU A 45 3.52 -9.13 -10.94
N VAL A 46 3.76 -10.43 -11.19
CA VAL A 46 5.12 -10.97 -11.28
C VAL A 46 5.75 -10.56 -12.60
N ALA A 47 5.01 -10.70 -13.71
CA ALA A 47 5.50 -10.24 -15.01
C ALA A 47 5.38 -8.71 -15.16
N ASN A 48 4.35 -8.10 -14.57
CA ASN A 48 4.04 -6.67 -14.76
C ASN A 48 3.89 -5.92 -13.42
N PRO A 49 4.97 -5.77 -12.62
CA PRO A 49 4.89 -5.12 -11.31
C PRO A 49 4.46 -3.65 -11.39
N GLY A 50 4.69 -2.97 -12.51
CA GLY A 50 4.24 -1.59 -12.77
C GLY A 50 2.71 -1.41 -12.75
N GLN A 51 1.93 -2.49 -12.81
CA GLN A 51 0.48 -2.41 -12.60
C GLN A 51 0.12 -1.81 -11.23
N LEU A 52 0.96 -1.96 -10.21
CA LEU A 52 0.72 -1.34 -8.89
C LEU A 52 0.95 0.18 -8.87
N GLU A 53 1.39 0.79 -9.97
CA GLU A 53 1.45 2.25 -10.13
C GLU A 53 0.09 2.84 -10.51
N LEU A 54 -0.81 2.01 -11.08
CA LEU A 54 -2.17 2.41 -11.38
C LEU A 54 -2.98 2.55 -10.08
N GLU A 55 -3.60 3.71 -9.89
CA GLU A 55 -4.30 4.08 -8.65
C GLU A 55 -5.26 2.98 -8.16
N ARG A 56 -6.07 2.43 -9.08
CA ARG A 56 -7.01 1.34 -8.79
C ARG A 56 -6.34 0.09 -8.24
N HIS A 57 -5.19 -0.29 -8.80
CA HIS A 57 -4.47 -1.50 -8.39
C HIS A 57 -3.71 -1.27 -7.09
N ALA A 58 -3.13 -0.08 -6.91
CA ALA A 58 -2.51 0.33 -5.65
C ALA A 58 -3.50 0.29 -4.47
N ALA A 59 -4.71 0.82 -4.65
CA ALA A 59 -5.75 0.78 -3.63
C ALA A 59 -6.20 -0.65 -3.30
N ARG A 60 -6.45 -1.47 -4.32
CA ARG A 60 -6.86 -2.88 -4.15
C ARG A 60 -5.77 -3.71 -3.47
N SER A 61 -4.51 -3.48 -3.82
CA SER A 61 -3.37 -4.21 -3.26
C SER A 61 -3.11 -3.82 -1.81
N ALA A 62 -3.24 -2.55 -1.47
CA ALA A 62 -3.20 -2.06 -0.10
C ALA A 62 -4.33 -2.67 0.77
N ALA A 63 -5.56 -2.74 0.24
CA ALA A 63 -6.68 -3.39 0.93
C ALA A 63 -6.43 -4.89 1.12
N TRP A 64 -5.95 -5.59 0.10
CA TRP A 64 -5.57 -7.00 0.20
C TRP A 64 -4.52 -7.24 1.30
N LEU A 65 -3.47 -6.42 1.36
CA LEU A 65 -2.44 -6.55 2.39
C LEU A 65 -3.04 -6.35 3.79
N PHE A 66 -3.87 -5.33 3.96
CA PHE A 66 -4.51 -5.02 5.23
C PHE A 66 -5.33 -6.21 5.76
N VAL A 67 -6.15 -6.82 4.89
CA VAL A 67 -6.97 -7.99 5.23
C VAL A 67 -6.11 -9.23 5.50
N THR A 68 -5.20 -9.56 4.59
CA THR A 68 -4.37 -10.78 4.69
C THR A 68 -3.38 -10.76 5.85
N LYS A 69 -2.93 -9.58 6.28
CA LYS A 69 -2.12 -9.41 7.49
C LYS A 69 -2.97 -9.44 8.78
N GLY A 70 -4.29 -9.57 8.67
CA GLY A 70 -5.20 -9.71 9.82
C GLY A 70 -5.49 -8.40 10.54
N CYS A 71 -5.28 -7.23 9.92
CA CYS A 71 -5.46 -5.94 10.58
C CYS A 71 -6.92 -5.71 11.05
N LEU A 72 -7.90 -6.31 10.36
CA LEU A 72 -9.32 -6.26 10.74
C LEU A 72 -9.62 -6.88 12.12
N LYS A 73 -8.73 -7.74 12.64
CA LYS A 73 -8.87 -8.30 14.00
C LYS A 73 -8.53 -7.29 15.10
N TYR A 74 -7.92 -6.16 14.74
CA TYR A 74 -7.40 -5.14 15.65
C TYR A 74 -8.00 -3.76 15.34
N SER A 75 -9.29 -3.74 15.00
CA SER A 75 -10.04 -2.51 14.72
C SER A 75 -9.92 -1.51 15.88
N GLY A 76 -9.51 -0.28 15.57
CA GLY A 76 -9.28 0.78 16.55
C GLY A 76 -7.92 0.73 17.25
N ASP A 77 -7.21 -0.41 17.24
CA ASP A 77 -5.84 -0.51 17.77
C ASP A 77 -4.80 -0.08 16.73
N LEU A 78 -4.63 1.23 16.62
CA LEU A 78 -3.69 1.84 15.69
C LEU A 78 -2.24 1.38 15.92
N VAL A 79 -1.85 1.14 17.17
CA VAL A 79 -0.48 0.74 17.51
C VAL A 79 -0.21 -0.66 16.98
N ARG A 80 -1.12 -1.60 17.23
CA ARG A 80 -1.01 -2.98 16.75
C ARG A 80 -1.04 -3.06 15.23
N VAL A 81 -1.98 -2.35 14.59
CA VAL A 81 -2.07 -2.28 13.12
C VAL A 81 -0.79 -1.68 12.51
N THR A 82 -0.22 -0.63 13.13
CA THR A 82 1.02 -0.02 12.65
C THR A 82 2.21 -0.97 12.74
N GLN A 83 2.30 -1.75 13.82
CA GLN A 83 3.32 -2.79 13.98
C GLN A 83 3.17 -3.90 12.94
N ILE A 84 1.95 -4.35 12.67
CA ILE A 84 1.68 -5.40 11.67
C ILE A 84 2.12 -4.94 10.27
N ILE A 85 1.82 -3.69 9.90
CA ILE A 85 2.10 -3.18 8.56
C ILE A 85 3.59 -2.83 8.37
N ASN A 86 4.23 -2.21 9.36
CA ASN A 86 5.60 -1.69 9.21
C ASN A 86 6.67 -2.56 9.88
N GLY A 87 6.31 -3.56 10.66
CA GLY A 87 7.25 -4.27 11.55
C GLY A 87 7.74 -3.42 12.74
N GLY A 88 7.09 -2.29 13.02
CA GLY A 88 7.51 -1.34 14.06
C GLY A 88 6.54 -0.16 14.21
N ARG A 89 6.87 0.82 15.05
CA ARG A 89 6.00 1.98 15.38
C ARG A 89 6.37 3.28 14.64
N ASN A 90 7.18 3.17 13.59
CA ASN A 90 7.67 4.33 12.85
C ASN A 90 6.51 5.15 12.25
N GLY A 91 6.50 6.45 12.55
CA GLY A 91 5.48 7.38 12.07
C GLY A 91 4.10 7.23 12.75
N ILE A 92 4.02 6.66 13.95
CA ILE A 92 2.73 6.47 14.65
C ILE A 92 1.96 7.78 14.91
N GLY A 93 2.66 8.91 15.10
CA GLY A 93 2.03 10.23 15.25
C GLY A 93 1.24 10.66 14.01
N ASP A 94 1.88 10.69 12.83
CA ASP A 94 1.23 10.99 11.53
C ASP A 94 0.08 10.03 11.24
N ARG A 95 0.22 8.76 11.62
CA ARG A 95 -0.84 7.75 11.46
C ARG A 95 -2.04 8.04 12.35
N ARG A 96 -1.81 8.50 13.58
CA ARG A 96 -2.88 8.82 14.54
C ARG A 96 -3.69 10.00 14.08
N GLU A 97 -3.03 11.09 13.66
CA GLU A 97 -3.71 12.28 13.15
C GLU A 97 -4.64 11.95 11.97
N ARG A 98 -4.13 11.17 11.00
CA ARG A 98 -4.92 10.73 9.84
C ARG A 98 -6.06 9.80 10.22
N PHE A 99 -5.82 8.89 11.16
CA PHE A 99 -6.84 7.94 11.61
C PHE A 99 -7.99 8.65 12.31
N GLU A 100 -7.70 9.56 13.24
CA GLU A 100 -8.76 10.31 13.94
C GLU A 100 -9.54 11.21 12.97
N LYS A 101 -8.86 11.88 12.04
CA LYS A 101 -9.52 12.68 11.00
C LYS A 101 -10.42 11.83 10.08
N ALA A 102 -9.98 10.62 9.73
CA ALA A 102 -10.80 9.71 8.92
C ALA A 102 -11.99 9.18 9.72
N LYS A 103 -11.78 8.86 11.01
CA LYS A 103 -12.83 8.38 11.91
C LYS A 103 -13.91 9.43 12.15
N SER A 104 -13.54 10.71 12.25
CA SER A 104 -14.49 11.80 12.52
C SER A 104 -15.49 12.07 11.38
N VAL A 105 -15.25 11.55 10.17
CA VAL A 105 -16.12 11.77 9.00
C VAL A 105 -16.87 10.51 8.56
N LEU A 106 -16.67 9.37 9.23
CA LEU A 106 -17.27 8.07 8.91
C LEU A 106 -18.37 7.68 9.92
N VAL A 107 -19.06 8.68 10.50
CA VAL A 107 -20.20 8.51 11.42
C VAL A 107 -21.37 7.78 10.77
#